data_AF-A0A3M6HY92-F1
#
_entry.id   AF-A0A3M6HY92-F1
#
_cell.length_a   1.000
_cell.length_b   1.000
_cell.length_c   1.000
_cell.angle_alpha   90.00
_cell.angle_beta   90.00
_cell.angle_gamma   90.00
#
_symmetry.space_group_name_H-M   'P 1'
#
loop_
_entity.id
_entity.type
_entity.pdbx_description
1 polymer ?
#
loop_
_entity_poly.entity_id
_entity_poly.type
_entity_poly.pdbx_seq_one_letter_code
_entity_poly.pdbx_strand_id
1 'polypeptide(L)'
;MPKFQLYHTNMALEMPGAVVYSRNNKTATVRKRTLTKQVYIFWPNGAPCALINAWLQHITARATGDSAETFASHMSHYVRYCFNEGAQLLSADDTFLQDFANYLMDEKKVKHSALSRARSPNHVAYTIRRVLDFFIWYQINCRLASQAKLIGELGTGAQITIEWRGNKKGSPALHHPAIPTTRPPVGDKKPMPDDFIGKINLTIMTLKSQPRFPFKINTAPKRNDFIAKNEYLYSRRLTTVRLSKITGLRPDELNSIPLHLNLHPIKSRVLFIPTLKTRQKPKPIREFPLSLEDAIDISIYLKARHDFLVYLGIDTSTSTSFMLSHDGKHIETRSLARDFKRLCVLSGLADVQVCLSMFRHRFITTQIAYEISVELRRDLAQKDLWQEAVQRRILVKVAKLTGHRDPMSLIHYFDEGFAIAIAKATAKSPNQKNTLMQQLESTVHTLSQNPELYTNPNLAKTVAELEQILLKLKAT
;
A
#
# COMPACT_ATOMS: atom_id res chain seq x y z
N MET A 1 -5.39 29.99 -10.66
CA MET A 1 -6.55 29.15 -11.04
C MET A 1 -6.81 28.07 -10.01
N PRO A 2 -8.08 27.73 -9.70
CA PRO A 2 -8.40 26.61 -8.82
C PRO A 2 -7.83 25.29 -9.38
N LYS A 3 -7.22 24.48 -8.52
CA LYS A 3 -6.62 23.18 -8.91
C LYS A 3 -7.71 22.13 -9.06
N PHE A 4 -8.52 22.21 -10.11
CA PHE A 4 -9.44 21.11 -10.46
C PHE A 4 -8.67 19.97 -11.14
N GLN A 5 -9.18 18.75 -10.99
CA GLN A 5 -8.62 17.56 -11.62
C GLN A 5 -8.86 17.63 -13.14
N LEU A 6 -7.81 17.44 -13.94
CA LEU A 6 -7.89 17.50 -15.40
C LEU A 6 -8.27 16.17 -16.07
N TYR A 7 -8.39 15.10 -15.31
CA TYR A 7 -8.57 13.77 -15.87
C TYR A 7 -9.70 13.00 -15.18
N HIS A 8 -10.37 12.15 -15.96
CA HIS A 8 -11.41 11.24 -15.52
C HIS A 8 -10.95 9.79 -15.71
N THR A 9 -11.35 8.91 -14.80
CA THR A 9 -10.94 7.50 -14.78
C THR A 9 -12.14 6.58 -14.82
N ASN A 10 -11.91 5.29 -15.05
CA ASN A 10 -12.94 4.27 -15.12
C ASN A 10 -14.05 4.57 -16.15
N MET A 11 -13.72 5.32 -17.19
CA MET A 11 -14.67 5.58 -18.27
C MET A 11 -14.88 4.31 -19.09
N ALA A 12 -16.13 4.06 -19.46
CA ALA A 12 -16.51 3.04 -20.42
C ALA A 12 -16.93 3.75 -21.72
N LEU A 13 -16.31 3.37 -22.84
CA LEU A 13 -16.63 3.95 -24.14
C LEU A 13 -17.04 2.83 -25.09
N GLU A 14 -18.23 2.93 -25.67
CA GLU A 14 -18.62 2.12 -26.82
C GLU A 14 -18.06 2.76 -28.09
N MET A 15 -17.31 1.98 -28.87
CA MET A 15 -16.83 2.39 -30.17
C MET A 15 -17.21 1.37 -31.23
N PRO A 16 -17.40 1.78 -32.50
CA PRO A 16 -17.50 0.82 -33.60
C PRO A 16 -16.24 -0.03 -33.66
N GLY A 17 -16.40 -1.35 -33.60
CA GLY A 17 -15.31 -2.33 -33.61
C GLY A 17 -15.11 -2.96 -34.98
N ALA A 18 -16.20 -3.39 -35.63
CA ALA A 18 -16.18 -3.92 -36.98
C ALA A 18 -17.54 -3.71 -37.67
N VAL A 19 -17.54 -3.59 -38.99
CA VAL A 19 -18.76 -3.63 -39.80
C VAL A 19 -18.88 -5.03 -40.39
N VAL A 20 -19.96 -5.74 -40.09
CA VAL A 20 -20.25 -7.07 -40.63
C VAL A 20 -21.45 -6.96 -41.56
N TYR A 21 -21.24 -7.28 -42.83
CA TYR A 21 -22.31 -7.34 -43.82
C TYR A 21 -22.97 -8.72 -43.79
N SER A 22 -24.26 -8.77 -43.49
CA SER A 22 -25.04 -10.01 -43.56
C SER A 22 -25.55 -10.22 -44.98
N ARG A 23 -25.06 -11.26 -45.68
CA ARG A 23 -25.57 -11.61 -47.02
C ARG A 23 -27.05 -12.00 -47.01
N ASN A 24 -27.53 -12.61 -45.92
CA ASN A 24 -28.92 -13.06 -45.80
C ASN A 24 -29.89 -11.88 -45.58
N ASN A 25 -29.47 -10.86 -44.83
CA ASN A 25 -30.35 -9.72 -44.51
C ASN A 25 -30.06 -8.48 -45.38
N LYS A 26 -29.06 -8.53 -46.28
CA LYS A 26 -28.59 -7.40 -47.11
C LYS A 26 -28.33 -6.10 -46.31
N THR A 27 -27.98 -6.21 -45.03
CA THR A 27 -27.75 -5.08 -44.13
C THR A 27 -26.35 -5.14 -43.53
N ALA A 28 -25.69 -3.98 -43.45
CA ALA A 28 -24.48 -3.80 -42.67
C ALA A 28 -24.82 -3.64 -41.18
N THR A 29 -24.18 -4.44 -40.33
CA THR A 29 -24.31 -4.34 -38.87
C THR A 29 -22.98 -3.90 -38.25
N VAL A 30 -23.02 -2.88 -37.39
CA VAL A 30 -21.84 -2.40 -36.68
C VAL A 30 -21.71 -3.19 -35.37
N ARG A 31 -20.70 -4.06 -35.30
CA ARG A 31 -20.28 -4.66 -34.03
C ARG A 31 -19.59 -3.59 -33.20
N LYS A 32 -20.19 -3.23 -32.07
CA LYS A 32 -19.59 -2.33 -31.09
C LYS A 32 -18.55 -3.06 -30.25
N ARG A 33 -17.51 -2.35 -29.83
CA ARG A 33 -16.57 -2.77 -28.78
C ARG A 33 -16.70 -1.82 -27.60
N THR A 34 -16.68 -2.35 -26.39
CA THR A 34 -16.66 -1.53 -25.18
C THR A 34 -15.26 -1.49 -24.61
N LEU A 35 -14.64 -0.31 -24.65
CA LEU A 35 -13.39 -0.05 -23.96
C LEU A 35 -13.70 0.30 -22.51
N THR A 36 -13.30 -0.56 -21.58
CA THR A 36 -13.48 -0.33 -20.14
C THR A 36 -12.22 0.24 -19.50
N LYS A 37 -12.35 0.82 -18.32
CA LYS A 37 -11.24 1.37 -17.51
C LYS A 37 -10.41 2.43 -18.24
N GLN A 38 -11.04 3.20 -19.11
CA GLN A 38 -10.37 4.26 -19.85
C GLN A 38 -10.09 5.47 -18.97
N VAL A 39 -9.02 6.18 -19.31
CA VAL A 39 -8.59 7.41 -18.65
C VAL A 39 -8.45 8.51 -19.70
N TYR A 40 -9.13 9.64 -19.46
CA TYR A 40 -9.12 10.79 -20.37
C TYR A 40 -8.70 12.04 -19.61
N ILE A 41 -7.89 12.87 -20.28
CA ILE A 41 -7.42 14.16 -19.82
C ILE A 41 -7.97 15.28 -20.71
N PHE A 42 -8.24 16.41 -20.08
CA PHE A 42 -8.78 17.62 -20.67
C PHE A 42 -7.84 18.78 -20.37
N TRP A 43 -7.81 19.74 -21.28
CA TRP A 43 -7.20 21.05 -21.06
C TRP A 43 -7.96 21.82 -19.96
N PRO A 44 -7.33 22.84 -19.34
CA PRO A 44 -8.01 23.66 -18.34
C PRO A 44 -9.27 24.38 -18.84
N ASN A 45 -9.40 24.61 -20.14
CA ASN A 45 -10.62 25.15 -20.75
C ASN A 45 -11.72 24.09 -21.01
N GLY A 46 -11.50 22.83 -20.61
CA GLY A 46 -12.43 21.72 -20.82
C GLY A 46 -12.31 21.00 -22.15
N ALA A 47 -11.49 21.50 -23.09
CA ALA A 47 -11.28 20.81 -24.37
C ALA A 47 -10.52 19.48 -24.17
N PRO A 48 -10.82 18.42 -24.93
CA PRO A 48 -10.10 17.16 -24.81
C PRO A 48 -8.64 17.29 -25.27
N CYS A 49 -7.69 16.75 -24.50
CA CYS A 49 -6.29 16.73 -24.91
C CYS A 49 -6.01 15.48 -25.77
N ALA A 50 -6.38 15.57 -27.05
CA ALA A 50 -6.47 14.42 -27.97
C ALA A 50 -5.21 13.54 -28.05
N LEU A 51 -4.02 14.14 -28.20
CA LEU A 51 -2.76 13.39 -28.32
C LEU A 51 -2.41 12.61 -27.04
N ILE A 52 -2.59 13.23 -25.87
CA ILE A 52 -2.36 12.53 -24.60
C ILE A 52 -3.41 11.43 -24.41
N ASN A 53 -4.67 11.68 -24.80
CA ASN A 53 -5.71 10.67 -24.72
C ASN A 53 -5.41 9.45 -25.59
N ALA A 54 -4.90 9.64 -26.80
CA ALA A 54 -4.43 8.54 -27.65
C ALA A 54 -3.29 7.74 -26.98
N TRP A 55 -2.34 8.43 -26.35
CA TRP A 55 -1.27 7.78 -25.59
C TRP A 55 -1.78 6.99 -24.37
N LEU A 56 -2.71 7.56 -23.59
CA LEU A 56 -3.31 6.91 -22.43
C LEU A 56 -4.15 5.70 -22.82
N GLN A 57 -4.86 5.74 -23.95
CA GLN A 57 -5.54 4.57 -24.52
C GLN A 57 -4.55 3.47 -24.87
N HIS A 58 -3.43 3.81 -25.50
CA HIS A 58 -2.35 2.86 -25.82
C HIS A 58 -1.77 2.21 -24.56
N ILE A 59 -1.58 2.97 -23.49
CA ILE A 59 -1.14 2.44 -22.19
C ILE A 59 -2.20 1.52 -21.59
N THR A 60 -3.47 1.92 -21.62
CA THR A 60 -4.58 1.13 -21.08
C THR A 60 -4.75 -0.20 -21.80
N ALA A 61 -4.48 -0.24 -23.11
CA ALA A 61 -4.50 -1.48 -23.89
C ALA A 61 -3.36 -2.45 -23.51
N ARG A 62 -2.22 -1.94 -23.03
CA ARG A 62 -1.01 -2.72 -22.72
C ARG A 62 -0.80 -3.01 -21.23
N ALA A 63 -1.48 -2.30 -20.35
CA ALA A 63 -1.27 -2.36 -18.90
C ALA A 63 -2.60 -2.50 -18.13
N THR A 64 -2.51 -2.70 -16.82
CA THR A 64 -3.65 -2.50 -15.93
C THR A 64 -3.97 -1.00 -15.90
N GLY A 65 -5.24 -0.62 -16.09
CA GLY A 65 -5.69 0.77 -16.21
C GLY A 65 -5.17 1.74 -15.12
N ASP A 66 -4.79 1.24 -13.95
CA ASP A 66 -4.14 1.99 -12.86
C ASP A 66 -2.86 2.74 -13.30
N SER A 67 -2.13 2.20 -14.29
CA SER A 67 -0.94 2.86 -14.85
C SER A 67 -1.32 4.10 -15.65
N ALA A 68 -2.38 4.01 -16.46
CA ALA A 68 -2.89 5.14 -17.23
C ALA A 68 -3.43 6.24 -16.29
N GLU A 69 -4.11 5.88 -15.20
CA GLU A 69 -4.54 6.86 -14.18
C GLU A 69 -3.34 7.60 -13.58
N THR A 70 -2.30 6.86 -13.18
CA THR A 70 -1.08 7.45 -12.63
C THR A 70 -0.44 8.39 -13.65
N PHE A 71 -0.34 7.98 -14.91
CA PHE A 71 0.30 8.79 -15.94
C PHE A 71 -0.54 10.04 -16.24
N ALA A 72 -1.86 9.94 -16.31
CA ALA A 72 -2.75 11.08 -16.47
C ALA A 72 -2.61 12.10 -15.34
N SER A 73 -2.47 11.63 -14.08
CA SER A 73 -2.20 12.51 -12.94
C SER A 73 -0.90 13.30 -13.12
N HIS A 74 0.17 12.65 -13.61
CA HIS A 74 1.44 13.31 -13.86
C HIS A 74 1.39 14.24 -15.09
N MET A 75 0.79 13.80 -16.19
CA MET A 75 0.60 14.62 -17.40
C MET A 75 -0.26 15.85 -17.13
N SER A 76 -1.18 15.79 -16.17
CA SER A 76 -1.97 16.95 -15.77
C SER A 76 -1.11 18.11 -15.27
N HIS A 77 0.11 17.88 -14.77
CA HIS A 77 1.02 18.97 -14.43
C HIS A 77 1.58 19.64 -15.68
N TYR A 78 2.00 18.84 -16.66
CA TYR A 78 2.52 19.32 -17.93
C TYR A 78 1.47 20.07 -18.74
N VAL A 79 0.26 19.50 -18.87
CA VAL A 79 -0.88 20.13 -19.57
C VAL A 79 -1.23 21.50 -18.97
N ARG A 80 -1.24 21.62 -17.63
CA ARG A 80 -1.48 22.91 -16.98
C ARG A 80 -0.36 23.91 -17.26
N TYR A 81 0.88 23.45 -17.26
CA TYR A 81 2.03 24.31 -17.55
C TYR A 81 1.96 24.82 -18.98
N CYS A 82 1.78 23.95 -19.97
CA CYS A 82 1.59 24.35 -21.37
C CYS A 82 0.44 25.35 -21.53
N PHE A 83 -0.70 25.12 -20.88
CA PHE A 83 -1.84 26.02 -20.98
C PHE A 83 -1.55 27.41 -20.38
N ASN A 84 -0.86 27.46 -19.23
CA ASN A 84 -0.52 28.72 -18.57
C ASN A 84 0.51 29.53 -19.38
N GLU A 85 1.49 28.86 -19.98
CA GLU A 85 2.52 29.48 -20.82
C GLU A 85 2.04 29.76 -22.26
N GLY A 86 0.79 29.43 -22.60
CA GLY A 86 0.29 29.53 -23.97
C GLY A 86 1.03 28.64 -24.98
N ALA A 87 1.75 27.62 -24.50
CA ALA A 87 2.58 26.74 -25.31
C ALA A 87 1.79 25.57 -25.89
N GLN A 88 2.19 25.13 -27.08
CA GLN A 88 1.64 23.91 -27.68
C GLN A 88 2.25 22.67 -27.00
N LEU A 89 1.51 21.56 -27.01
CA LEU A 89 1.94 20.33 -26.34
C LEU A 89 3.27 19.77 -26.87
N LEU A 90 3.59 20.04 -28.15
CA LEU A 90 4.76 19.49 -28.84
C LEU A 90 5.85 20.52 -29.11
N SER A 91 5.68 21.78 -28.65
CA SER A 91 6.67 22.84 -28.85
C SER A 91 7.71 22.89 -27.72
N ALA A 92 7.86 21.81 -26.96
CA ALA A 92 8.80 21.76 -25.85
C ALA A 92 10.21 21.46 -26.36
N ASP A 93 11.18 22.20 -25.83
CA ASP A 93 12.61 21.97 -25.97
C ASP A 93 13.25 21.70 -24.60
N ASP A 94 14.58 21.56 -24.59
CA ASP A 94 15.36 21.32 -23.36
C ASP A 94 15.16 22.42 -22.31
N THR A 95 15.07 23.69 -22.74
CA THR A 95 14.86 24.85 -21.85
C THR A 95 13.47 24.84 -21.25
N PHE A 96 12.43 24.62 -22.06
CA PHE A 96 11.05 24.53 -21.61
C PHE A 96 10.85 23.42 -20.56
N LEU A 97 11.50 22.27 -20.76
CA LEU A 97 11.46 21.18 -19.79
C LEU A 97 12.21 21.53 -18.49
N GLN A 98 13.30 22.28 -18.58
CA GLN A 98 14.02 22.76 -17.41
C GLN A 98 13.19 23.77 -16.60
N ASP A 99 12.53 24.71 -17.28
CA ASP A 99 11.65 25.69 -16.65
C ASP A 99 10.44 25.02 -16.01
N PHE A 100 9.84 24.04 -16.70
CA PHE A 100 8.78 23.22 -16.14
C PHE A 100 9.23 22.46 -14.88
N ALA A 101 10.44 21.90 -14.88
CA ALA A 101 11.00 21.21 -13.72
C ALA A 101 11.17 22.17 -12.53
N ASN A 102 11.73 23.35 -12.77
CA ASN A 102 11.94 24.40 -11.77
C ASN A 102 10.60 24.87 -11.20
N TYR A 103 9.62 25.18 -12.06
CA TYR A 103 8.25 25.53 -11.67
C TYR A 103 7.64 24.50 -10.71
N LEU A 104 7.81 23.19 -10.99
CA LEU A 104 7.29 22.13 -10.11
C LEU A 104 8.05 22.00 -8.79
N MET A 105 9.35 22.28 -8.79
CA MET A 105 10.22 22.24 -7.59
C MET A 105 9.96 23.42 -6.66
N ASP A 106 9.65 24.58 -7.22
CA ASP A 106 9.41 25.82 -6.51
C ASP A 106 7.97 25.98 -6.00
N GLU A 107 7.03 25.17 -6.52
CA GLU A 107 5.66 25.17 -6.01
C GLU A 107 5.66 24.84 -4.51
N LYS A 108 5.12 25.76 -3.70
CA LYS A 108 4.96 25.57 -2.25
C LYS A 108 3.50 25.29 -1.90
N LYS A 109 3.31 24.54 -0.81
CA LYS A 109 1.99 24.34 -0.19
C LYS A 109 2.11 24.48 1.32
N VAL A 110 1.08 25.05 1.92
CA VAL A 110 0.93 24.98 3.37
C VAL A 110 0.67 23.52 3.74
N LYS A 111 1.56 22.96 4.54
CA LYS A 111 1.46 21.61 5.09
C LYS A 111 1.87 21.72 6.55
N HIS A 112 0.98 21.31 7.45
CA HIS A 112 1.28 21.32 8.90
C HIS A 112 1.58 22.73 9.42
N SER A 113 0.78 23.70 8.98
CA SER A 113 0.92 25.14 9.31
C SER A 113 2.25 25.78 8.89
N ALA A 114 3.09 25.08 8.13
CA ALA A 114 4.34 25.57 7.58
C ALA A 114 4.30 25.56 6.05
N LEU A 115 5.00 26.52 5.44
CA LEU A 115 5.19 26.55 4.00
C LEU A 115 6.24 25.49 3.62
N SER A 116 5.81 24.45 2.91
CA SER A 116 6.68 23.34 2.49
C SER A 116 6.66 23.19 0.98
N ARG A 117 7.66 22.52 0.40
CA ARG A 117 7.63 22.16 -1.02
C ARG A 117 6.38 21.32 -1.30
N ALA A 118 5.64 21.68 -2.34
CA ALA A 118 4.41 21.00 -2.71
C ALA A 118 4.68 19.56 -3.16
N ARG A 119 5.87 19.31 -3.73
CA ARG A 119 6.30 18.03 -4.29
C ARG A 119 7.71 17.67 -3.80
N SER A 120 7.96 16.36 -3.75
CA SER A 120 9.32 15.85 -3.56
C SER A 120 10.07 15.81 -4.90
N PRO A 121 11.41 15.86 -4.90
CA PRO A 121 12.22 15.71 -6.12
C PRO A 121 11.88 14.45 -6.92
N ASN A 122 11.60 13.34 -6.23
CA ASN A 122 11.16 12.09 -6.86
C ASN A 122 9.85 12.23 -7.65
N HIS A 123 8.89 13.01 -7.14
CA HIS A 123 7.63 13.24 -7.82
C HIS A 123 7.85 14.09 -9.08
N VAL A 124 8.70 15.11 -9.01
CA VAL A 124 9.07 15.93 -10.17
C VAL A 124 9.81 15.10 -11.21
N ALA A 125 10.84 14.33 -10.79
CA ALA A 125 11.58 13.42 -11.66
C ALA A 125 10.67 12.40 -12.36
N TYR A 126 9.71 11.82 -11.63
CA TYR A 126 8.75 10.91 -12.23
C TYR A 126 7.81 11.60 -13.22
N THR A 127 7.36 12.82 -12.90
CA THR A 127 6.52 13.64 -13.80
C THR A 127 7.22 13.90 -15.12
N ILE A 128 8.46 14.39 -15.08
CA ILE A 128 9.26 14.69 -16.29
C ILE A 128 9.50 13.43 -17.10
N ARG A 129 9.81 12.29 -16.46
CA ARG A 129 9.90 11.01 -17.17
C ARG A 129 8.62 10.60 -17.89
N ARG A 130 7.44 10.88 -17.33
CA ARG A 130 6.16 10.60 -18.03
C ARG A 130 5.97 11.50 -19.24
N VAL A 131 6.39 12.76 -19.16
CA VAL A 131 6.38 13.70 -20.31
C VAL A 131 7.32 13.20 -21.41
N LEU A 132 8.54 12.81 -21.07
CA LEU A 132 9.49 12.25 -22.03
C LEU A 132 8.99 10.93 -22.65
N ASP A 133 8.40 10.03 -21.85
CA ASP A 133 7.78 8.79 -22.37
C ASP A 133 6.66 9.10 -23.39
N PHE A 134 5.88 10.16 -23.15
CA PHE A 134 4.86 10.63 -24.09
C PHE A 134 5.50 11.15 -25.39
N PHE A 135 6.56 11.94 -25.32
CA PHE A 135 7.27 12.43 -26.52
C PHE A 135 7.92 11.31 -27.32
N ILE A 136 8.54 10.34 -26.66
CA ILE A 136 9.07 9.14 -27.32
C ILE A 136 7.94 8.39 -28.02
N TRP A 137 6.81 8.19 -27.34
CA TRP A 137 5.64 7.55 -27.95
C TRP A 137 5.13 8.34 -29.15
N TYR A 138 4.96 9.66 -29.04
CA TYR A 138 4.50 10.50 -30.13
C TYR A 138 5.44 10.42 -31.34
N GLN A 139 6.75 10.51 -31.10
CA GLN A 139 7.75 10.41 -32.17
C GLN A 139 7.70 9.07 -32.90
N ILE A 140 7.45 7.97 -32.20
CA ILE A 140 7.40 6.63 -32.79
C ILE A 140 6.09 6.38 -33.53
N ASN A 141 4.95 6.87 -33.01
CA ASN A 141 3.63 6.42 -33.44
C ASN A 141 2.85 7.47 -34.25
N CYS A 142 3.19 8.75 -34.16
CA CYS A 142 2.38 9.83 -34.73
C CYS A 142 3.18 10.82 -35.60
N ARG A 143 4.49 10.96 -35.35
CA ARG A 143 5.34 11.89 -36.11
C ARG A 143 5.54 11.42 -37.54
N LEU A 144 5.36 12.33 -38.50
CA LEU A 144 5.70 12.07 -39.90
C LEU A 144 7.22 12.12 -40.10
N ALA A 145 7.75 11.31 -41.01
CA ALA A 145 9.20 11.27 -41.28
C ALA A 145 9.77 12.63 -41.71
N SER A 146 8.96 13.46 -42.37
CA SER A 146 9.31 14.81 -42.85
C SER A 146 9.36 15.89 -41.75
N GLN A 147 8.82 15.62 -40.56
CA GLN A 147 8.88 16.57 -39.45
C GLN A 147 10.25 16.53 -38.78
N ALA A 148 10.65 17.62 -38.11
CA ALA A 148 11.84 17.62 -37.27
C ALA A 148 11.74 16.57 -36.14
N LYS A 149 12.86 16.07 -35.63
CA LYS A 149 12.85 15.15 -34.49
C LYS A 149 12.43 15.92 -33.24
N LEU A 150 11.45 15.39 -32.52
CA LEU A 150 11.00 15.99 -31.26
C LEU A 150 11.97 15.64 -30.14
N ILE A 151 12.41 14.38 -30.06
CA ILE A 151 13.23 13.87 -28.97
C ILE A 151 14.31 12.93 -29.50
N GLY A 152 15.55 13.04 -29.02
CA GLY A 152 16.63 12.20 -29.53
C GLY A 152 17.95 12.40 -28.78
N GLU A 153 18.95 11.61 -29.13
CA GLU A 153 20.30 11.80 -28.59
C GLU A 153 20.95 13.07 -29.15
N LEU A 154 21.95 13.59 -28.43
CA LEU A 154 22.72 14.76 -28.84
C LEU A 154 23.30 14.53 -30.26
N GLY A 155 23.21 15.55 -31.11
CA GLY A 155 23.68 15.47 -32.49
C GLY A 155 22.65 14.92 -33.49
N THR A 156 21.47 14.46 -33.04
CA THR A 156 20.42 13.98 -33.95
C THR A 156 19.52 15.08 -34.54
N GLY A 157 19.74 16.34 -34.15
CA GLY A 157 18.90 17.49 -34.54
C GLY A 157 17.51 17.48 -33.90
N ALA A 158 17.37 16.83 -32.74
CA ALA A 158 16.11 16.79 -32.00
C ALA A 158 15.90 18.07 -31.17
N GLN A 159 14.64 18.46 -30.95
CA GLN A 159 14.28 19.60 -30.09
C GLN A 159 14.57 19.34 -28.61
N ILE A 160 14.40 18.09 -28.18
CA ILE A 160 14.68 17.62 -26.82
C ILE A 160 15.80 16.60 -26.86
N THR A 161 16.84 16.84 -26.07
CA THR A 161 18.04 16.01 -26.02
C THR A 161 17.98 15.06 -24.84
N ILE A 162 18.18 13.77 -25.09
CA ILE A 162 18.20 12.72 -24.07
C ILE A 162 19.48 11.89 -24.14
N GLU A 163 19.78 11.22 -23.02
CA GLU A 163 20.83 10.23 -22.93
C GLU A 163 20.29 8.91 -22.37
N TRP A 164 20.77 7.78 -22.90
CA TRP A 164 20.52 6.46 -22.32
C TRP A 164 21.69 6.02 -21.46
N ARG A 165 21.45 5.78 -20.17
CA ARG A 165 22.46 5.32 -19.21
C ARG A 165 22.10 3.95 -18.65
N GLY A 166 23.08 3.10 -18.36
CA GLY A 166 22.83 1.83 -17.66
C GLY A 166 22.40 2.07 -16.21
N ASN A 167 21.30 1.48 -15.78
CA ASN A 167 20.94 1.43 -14.36
C ASN A 167 21.80 0.39 -13.61
N LYS A 168 21.68 0.32 -12.27
CA LYS A 168 22.41 -0.68 -11.44
C LYS A 168 22.17 -2.15 -11.84
N LYS A 169 21.12 -2.43 -12.62
CA LYS A 169 20.76 -3.75 -13.15
C LYS A 169 21.14 -3.91 -14.63
N GLY A 170 21.95 -3.00 -15.18
CA GLY A 170 22.37 -2.98 -16.58
C GLY A 170 21.28 -2.60 -17.59
N SER A 171 20.06 -2.27 -17.16
CA SER A 171 18.99 -1.89 -18.09
C SER A 171 19.10 -0.41 -18.50
N PRO A 172 18.75 -0.05 -19.74
CA PRO A 172 18.78 1.34 -20.18
C PRO A 172 17.81 2.19 -19.37
N ALA A 173 18.28 3.34 -18.91
CA ALA A 173 17.54 4.33 -18.15
C ALA A 173 17.68 5.68 -18.84
N LEU A 174 16.53 6.30 -19.10
CA LEU A 174 16.44 7.62 -19.71
C LEU A 174 16.96 8.70 -18.75
N HIS A 175 17.86 9.52 -19.25
CA HIS A 175 18.44 10.67 -18.56
C HIS A 175 18.17 11.95 -19.36
N HIS A 176 17.92 13.04 -18.64
CA HIS A 176 17.71 14.38 -19.15
C HIS A 176 18.04 15.38 -18.04
N PRO A 177 18.74 16.52 -18.30
CA PRO A 177 19.13 17.51 -17.29
C PRO A 177 17.98 18.01 -16.38
N ALA A 178 16.82 18.27 -16.97
CA ALA A 178 15.60 18.63 -16.22
C ALA A 178 15.14 17.60 -15.18
N ILE A 179 15.51 16.31 -15.26
CA ILE A 179 15.12 15.31 -14.26
C ILE A 179 15.93 15.52 -12.98
N PRO A 180 15.31 15.89 -11.84
CA PRO A 180 16.06 16.06 -10.60
C PRO A 180 16.77 14.76 -10.19
N THR A 181 18.09 14.86 -10.00
CA THR A 181 18.97 13.74 -9.63
C THR A 181 19.17 13.61 -8.12
N THR A 182 18.77 14.63 -7.35
CA THR A 182 18.87 14.60 -5.89
C THR A 182 18.07 13.44 -5.34
N ARG A 183 18.80 12.43 -4.84
CA ARG A 183 18.17 11.39 -4.02
C ARG A 183 17.44 12.07 -2.89
N PRO A 184 16.26 11.58 -2.50
CA PRO A 184 15.70 11.99 -1.22
C PRO A 184 16.76 11.78 -0.13
N PRO A 185 16.75 12.60 0.93
CA PRO A 185 17.52 12.29 2.12
C PRO A 185 17.29 10.81 2.47
N VAL A 186 18.37 10.10 2.80
CA VAL A 186 18.26 8.72 3.32
C VAL A 186 17.26 8.75 4.48
N GLY A 187 16.15 7.99 4.39
CA GLY A 187 15.13 7.93 5.44
C GLY A 187 13.78 8.63 5.17
N ASP A 188 13.44 8.98 3.92
CA ASP A 188 12.15 9.60 3.53
C ASP A 188 10.87 8.86 3.99
N LYS A 189 10.99 7.58 4.36
CA LYS A 189 9.94 6.82 5.03
C LYS A 189 10.56 6.04 6.16
N LYS A 190 10.22 6.40 7.40
CA LYS A 190 10.62 5.65 8.60
C LYS A 190 9.64 4.50 8.88
N PRO A 191 10.03 3.47 9.62
CA PRO A 191 9.10 2.46 10.13
C PRO A 191 8.04 3.14 11.00
N MET A 192 6.83 2.59 11.01
CA MET A 192 5.74 3.06 11.86
C MET A 192 6.16 3.00 13.35
N PRO A 193 6.20 4.13 14.08
CA PRO A 193 6.51 4.14 15.51
C PRO A 193 5.40 3.49 16.35
N ASP A 194 5.76 2.90 17.49
CA ASP A 194 4.79 2.26 18.38
C ASP A 194 3.84 3.25 19.07
N ASP A 195 4.32 4.45 19.41
CA ASP A 195 3.48 5.55 19.91
C ASP A 195 2.35 5.91 18.91
N PHE A 196 2.66 5.94 17.61
CA PHE A 196 1.66 6.27 16.59
C PHE A 196 0.61 5.16 16.47
N ILE A 197 1.03 3.89 16.55
CA ILE A 197 0.12 2.74 16.57
C ILE A 197 -0.77 2.81 17.81
N GLY A 198 -0.20 3.12 18.98
CA GLY A 198 -0.93 3.30 20.24
C GLY A 198 -2.01 4.38 20.14
N LYS A 199 -1.65 5.57 19.65
CA LYS A 199 -2.60 6.69 19.42
C LYS A 199 -3.71 6.32 18.45
N ILE A 200 -3.40 5.62 17.36
CA ILE A 200 -4.40 5.15 16.39
C ILE A 200 -5.35 4.14 17.04
N ASN A 201 -4.83 3.18 17.80
CA ASN A 201 -5.66 2.18 18.48
C ASN A 201 -6.56 2.84 19.55
N LEU A 202 -6.02 3.75 20.36
CA LEU A 202 -6.81 4.51 21.33
C LEU A 202 -7.93 5.30 20.67
N THR A 203 -7.65 5.91 19.51
CA THR A 203 -8.65 6.63 18.71
C THR A 203 -9.72 5.68 18.18
N ILE A 204 -9.37 4.47 17.74
CA ILE A 204 -10.34 3.44 17.32
C ILE A 204 -11.26 3.06 18.49
N MET A 205 -10.70 2.83 19.69
CA MET A 205 -11.47 2.53 20.90
C MET A 205 -12.40 3.67 21.29
N THR A 206 -11.90 4.91 21.23
CA THR A 206 -12.68 6.12 21.52
C THR A 206 -13.84 6.29 20.53
N LEU A 207 -13.63 6.02 19.24
CA LEU A 207 -14.70 6.09 18.24
C LEU A 207 -15.75 4.99 18.42
N LYS A 208 -15.41 3.86 19.07
CA LYS A 208 -16.39 2.85 19.45
C LYS A 208 -17.27 3.35 20.60
N SER A 209 -16.66 3.83 21.68
CA SER A 209 -17.39 4.27 22.88
C SER A 209 -18.11 5.61 22.71
N GLN A 210 -17.54 6.52 21.93
CA GLN A 210 -18.04 7.87 21.67
C GLN A 210 -18.12 8.10 20.15
N PRO A 211 -19.07 7.45 19.47
CA PRO A 211 -19.16 7.58 18.03
C PRO A 211 -19.71 8.95 17.63
N ARG A 212 -19.19 9.49 16.53
CA ARG A 212 -19.61 10.80 16.00
C ARG A 212 -20.93 10.68 15.25
N PHE A 213 -22.04 10.86 15.94
CA PHE A 213 -23.37 10.88 15.33
C PHE A 213 -23.53 12.11 14.43
N PRO A 214 -23.99 11.94 13.18
CA PRO A 214 -24.56 13.03 12.39
C PRO A 214 -25.64 13.78 13.18
N PHE A 215 -25.71 15.10 13.02
CA PHE A 215 -26.82 15.90 13.54
C PHE A 215 -28.16 15.31 13.04
N LYS A 216 -29.15 15.16 13.94
CA LYS A 216 -30.53 14.67 13.70
C LYS A 216 -30.75 13.15 13.60
N ILE A 217 -29.99 12.30 14.30
CA ILE A 217 -30.36 10.88 14.50
C ILE A 217 -31.30 10.77 15.70
N ASN A 218 -32.58 11.11 15.51
CA ASN A 218 -33.59 11.05 16.59
C ASN A 218 -34.49 9.79 16.50
N THR A 219 -34.47 9.07 15.38
CA THR A 219 -35.34 7.90 15.16
C THR A 219 -34.61 6.60 15.48
N ALA A 220 -35.26 5.68 16.19
CA ALA A 220 -34.70 4.39 16.59
C ALA A 220 -34.09 3.54 15.44
N PRO A 221 -34.71 3.44 14.23
CA PRO A 221 -34.12 2.66 13.13
C PRO A 221 -32.76 3.20 12.67
N LYS A 222 -32.66 4.53 12.47
CA LYS A 222 -31.41 5.19 12.08
C LYS A 222 -30.33 5.08 13.16
N ARG A 223 -30.72 5.00 14.43
CA ARG A 223 -29.80 4.80 15.55
C ARG A 223 -29.24 3.37 15.56
N ASN A 224 -30.10 2.37 15.34
CA ASN A 224 -29.68 0.96 15.24
C ASN A 224 -28.76 0.73 14.03
N ASP A 225 -29.08 1.32 12.88
CA ASP A 225 -28.21 1.32 11.69
C ASP A 225 -26.82 1.85 11.99
N PHE A 226 -26.76 2.94 12.73
CA PHE A 226 -25.51 3.58 13.07
C PHE A 226 -24.71 2.74 14.07
N ILE A 227 -25.35 2.13 15.08
CA ILE A 227 -24.70 1.25 16.04
C ILE A 227 -24.10 0.03 15.33
N ALA A 228 -24.87 -0.66 14.50
CA ALA A 228 -24.39 -1.83 13.75
C ALA A 228 -23.21 -1.48 12.83
N LYS A 229 -23.30 -0.35 12.11
CA LYS A 229 -22.19 0.17 11.31
C LYS A 229 -20.97 0.52 12.16
N ASN A 230 -21.15 1.13 13.32
CA ASN A 230 -20.05 1.51 14.20
C ASN A 230 -19.30 0.28 14.75
N GLU A 231 -20.03 -0.75 15.17
CA GLU A 231 -19.45 -2.02 15.62
C GLU A 231 -18.62 -2.70 14.52
N TYR A 232 -19.16 -2.77 13.29
CA TYR A 232 -18.40 -3.29 12.17
C TYR A 232 -17.17 -2.44 11.83
N LEU A 233 -17.32 -1.11 11.79
CA LEU A 233 -16.23 -0.18 11.50
C LEU A 233 -15.11 -0.27 12.53
N TYR A 234 -15.45 -0.42 13.81
CA TYR A 234 -14.50 -0.66 14.89
C TYR A 234 -13.66 -1.90 14.61
N SER A 235 -14.31 -3.05 14.39
CA SER A 235 -13.62 -4.33 14.13
C SER A 235 -12.76 -4.24 12.86
N ARG A 236 -13.29 -3.69 11.76
CA ARG A 236 -12.55 -3.52 10.50
C ARG A 236 -11.29 -2.66 10.67
N ARG A 237 -11.36 -1.57 11.43
CA ARG A 237 -10.22 -0.67 11.67
C ARG A 237 -9.15 -1.34 12.52
N LEU A 238 -9.54 -2.04 13.57
CA LEU A 238 -8.62 -2.78 14.43
C LEU A 238 -7.90 -3.88 13.62
N THR A 239 -8.63 -4.68 12.85
CA THR A 239 -8.06 -5.71 11.98
C THR A 239 -7.16 -5.12 10.90
N THR A 240 -7.51 -3.96 10.33
CA THR A 240 -6.67 -3.25 9.35
C THR A 240 -5.30 -2.91 9.95
N VAL A 241 -5.28 -2.32 11.15
CA VAL A 241 -4.04 -1.96 11.86
C VAL A 241 -3.26 -3.22 12.24
N ARG A 242 -3.94 -4.22 12.84
CA ARG A 242 -3.32 -5.47 13.30
C ARG A 242 -2.68 -6.25 12.15
N LEU A 243 -3.43 -6.57 11.09
CA LEU A 243 -2.92 -7.32 9.95
C LEU A 243 -1.78 -6.57 9.24
N SER A 244 -1.89 -5.24 9.10
CA SER A 244 -0.80 -4.43 8.54
C SER A 244 0.47 -4.53 9.40
N LYS A 245 0.33 -4.47 10.74
CA LYS A 245 1.44 -4.57 11.69
C LYS A 245 2.11 -5.94 11.66
N ILE A 246 1.34 -7.02 11.73
CA ILE A 246 1.90 -8.37 11.91
C ILE A 246 2.39 -9.01 10.61
N THR A 247 1.89 -8.58 9.44
CA THR A 247 2.27 -9.21 8.15
C THR A 247 3.07 -8.30 7.21
N GLY A 248 3.01 -6.98 7.43
CA GLY A 248 3.58 -5.99 6.51
C GLY A 248 2.95 -6.01 5.10
N LEU A 249 1.74 -6.56 4.94
CA LEU A 249 1.04 -6.62 3.67
C LEU A 249 0.75 -5.22 3.09
N ARG A 250 0.59 -5.12 1.78
CA ARG A 250 0.18 -3.87 1.12
C ARG A 250 -1.33 -3.64 1.30
N PRO A 251 -1.82 -2.38 1.27
CA PRO A 251 -3.25 -2.10 1.35
C PRO A 251 -4.09 -2.87 0.31
N ASP A 252 -3.61 -3.01 -0.92
CA ASP A 252 -4.31 -3.82 -1.94
C ASP A 252 -4.32 -5.32 -1.60
N GLU A 253 -3.23 -5.83 -1.00
CA GLU A 253 -3.13 -7.22 -0.55
C GLU A 253 -4.13 -7.47 0.59
N LEU A 254 -4.30 -6.52 1.51
CA LEU A 254 -5.29 -6.57 2.62
C LEU A 254 -6.70 -6.74 2.09
N ASN A 255 -7.03 -5.92 1.09
CA ASN A 255 -8.35 -5.85 0.52
C ASN A 255 -8.67 -7.05 -0.39
N SER A 256 -7.63 -7.70 -0.89
CA SER A 256 -7.71 -8.86 -1.78
C SER A 256 -7.53 -10.20 -1.06
N ILE A 257 -7.44 -10.22 0.28
CA ILE A 257 -7.36 -11.48 1.04
C ILE A 257 -8.54 -12.38 0.64
N PRO A 258 -8.30 -13.63 0.21
CA PRO A 258 -9.37 -14.54 -0.19
C PRO A 258 -10.13 -15.01 1.04
N LEU A 259 -11.39 -14.60 1.20
CA LEU A 259 -12.20 -14.97 2.37
C LEU A 259 -12.31 -16.48 2.56
N HIS A 260 -12.60 -17.21 1.47
CA HIS A 260 -12.84 -18.66 1.49
C HIS A 260 -11.67 -19.48 2.05
N LEU A 261 -10.42 -19.04 1.87
CA LEU A 261 -9.23 -19.71 2.44
C LEU A 261 -9.00 -19.35 3.91
N ASN A 262 -9.63 -18.30 4.41
CA ASN A 262 -9.34 -17.70 5.70
C ASN A 262 -10.53 -17.75 6.67
N LEU A 263 -11.56 -18.58 6.42
CA LEU A 263 -12.75 -18.69 7.27
C LEU A 263 -12.47 -19.29 8.65
N HIS A 264 -11.43 -20.12 8.78
CA HIS A 264 -11.11 -20.84 10.01
C HIS A 264 -9.65 -20.62 10.43
N PRO A 265 -9.26 -19.38 10.82
CA PRO A 265 -7.87 -19.05 11.13
C PRO A 265 -7.35 -19.75 12.39
N ILE A 266 -8.22 -20.10 13.36
CA ILE A 266 -7.83 -20.87 14.56
C ILE A 266 -7.40 -22.29 14.20
N LYS A 267 -8.16 -22.97 13.32
CA LYS A 267 -7.84 -24.34 12.88
C LYS A 267 -6.61 -24.39 11.98
N SER A 268 -6.56 -23.48 11.00
CA SER A 268 -5.47 -23.46 10.00
C SER A 268 -4.16 -22.92 10.56
N ARG A 269 -4.21 -22.00 11.54
CA ARG A 269 -3.03 -21.28 12.09
C ARG A 269 -2.23 -20.54 11.00
N VAL A 270 -2.85 -20.26 9.86
CA VAL A 270 -2.24 -19.64 8.68
C VAL A 270 -3.20 -18.61 8.09
N LEU A 271 -2.66 -17.49 7.64
CA LEU A 271 -3.35 -16.50 6.84
C LEU A 271 -2.85 -16.59 5.39
N PHE A 272 -3.76 -16.82 4.46
CA PHE A 272 -3.49 -16.87 3.03
C PHE A 272 -3.61 -15.47 2.42
N ILE A 273 -2.51 -14.93 1.89
CA ILE A 273 -2.44 -13.55 1.38
C ILE A 273 -2.02 -13.59 -0.11
N PRO A 274 -2.71 -12.88 -1.02
CA PRO A 274 -2.25 -12.80 -2.41
C PRO A 274 -1.03 -11.88 -2.52
N THR A 275 -0.10 -12.22 -3.41
CA THR A 275 1.01 -11.33 -3.76
C THR A 275 0.69 -10.58 -5.04
N LEU A 276 0.36 -9.29 -4.93
CA LEU A 276 -0.20 -8.53 -6.05
C LEU A 276 0.85 -7.92 -6.99
N LYS A 277 2.08 -7.68 -6.49
CA LYS A 277 3.19 -7.09 -7.27
C LYS A 277 3.92 -8.12 -8.16
N THR A 278 3.15 -8.87 -8.94
CA THR A 278 3.63 -9.87 -9.89
C THR A 278 2.81 -9.82 -11.18
N ARG A 279 3.45 -10.18 -12.30
CA ARG A 279 2.79 -10.31 -13.61
C ARG A 279 2.08 -11.65 -13.78
N GLN A 280 2.27 -12.60 -12.86
CA GLN A 280 1.66 -13.92 -12.90
C GLN A 280 0.13 -13.86 -12.76
N LYS A 281 -0.55 -14.74 -13.50
CA LYS A 281 -2.00 -15.00 -13.44
C LYS A 281 -2.20 -16.53 -13.38
N PRO A 282 -2.93 -17.10 -12.39
CA PRO A 282 -3.53 -16.41 -11.24
C PRO A 282 -2.48 -15.78 -10.32
N LYS A 283 -2.91 -14.86 -9.45
CA LYS A 283 -2.00 -14.23 -8.48
C LYS A 283 -1.55 -15.30 -7.46
N PRO A 284 -0.25 -15.46 -7.21
CA PRO A 284 0.25 -16.42 -6.24
C PRO A 284 -0.21 -16.03 -4.83
N ILE A 285 -0.62 -17.03 -4.08
CA ILE A 285 -1.04 -16.91 -2.68
C ILE A 285 0.15 -17.35 -1.81
N ARG A 286 0.49 -16.53 -0.81
CA ARG A 286 1.51 -16.86 0.20
C ARG A 286 0.84 -17.19 1.52
N GLU A 287 1.41 -18.17 2.20
CA GLU A 287 1.03 -18.55 3.56
C GLU A 287 1.78 -17.68 4.56
N PHE A 288 1.05 -17.13 5.53
CA PHE A 288 1.61 -16.38 6.63
C PHE A 288 1.24 -17.07 7.95
N PRO A 289 2.22 -17.56 8.73
CA PRO A 289 1.94 -18.25 9.99
C PRO A 289 1.36 -17.28 11.02
N LEU A 290 0.33 -17.72 11.75
CA LEU A 290 -0.34 -16.93 12.79
C LEU A 290 0.02 -17.44 14.18
N SER A 291 0.13 -16.54 15.16
CA SER A 291 0.05 -16.90 16.59
C SER A 291 -1.39 -17.21 16.99
N LEU A 292 -1.63 -17.88 18.12
CA LEU A 292 -2.99 -18.27 18.54
C LEU A 292 -3.83 -17.02 18.79
N GLU A 293 -3.22 -16.04 19.44
CA GLU A 293 -3.78 -14.70 19.63
C GLU A 293 -4.22 -14.10 18.28
N ASP A 294 -3.32 -14.01 17.29
CA ASP A 294 -3.67 -13.42 15.99
C ASP A 294 -4.82 -14.15 15.29
N ALA A 295 -4.90 -15.47 15.42
CA ALA A 295 -5.99 -16.25 14.85
C ALA A 295 -7.34 -16.00 15.55
N ILE A 296 -7.32 -15.80 16.88
CA ILE A 296 -8.50 -15.42 17.66
C ILE A 296 -9.00 -14.04 17.21
N ASP A 297 -8.10 -13.05 17.10
CA ASP A 297 -8.48 -11.70 16.66
C ASP A 297 -9.08 -11.66 15.26
N ILE A 298 -8.51 -12.43 14.33
CA ILE A 298 -9.08 -12.55 12.98
C ILE A 298 -10.46 -13.22 13.05
N SER A 299 -10.66 -14.21 13.92
CA SER A 299 -11.97 -14.85 14.12
C SER A 299 -13.01 -13.87 14.68
N ILE A 300 -12.64 -13.03 15.64
CA ILE A 300 -13.49 -11.97 16.19
C ILE A 300 -13.93 -11.01 15.07
N TYR A 301 -13.00 -10.63 14.20
CA TYR A 301 -13.32 -9.82 13.02
C TYR A 301 -14.28 -10.51 12.05
N LEU A 302 -14.03 -11.78 11.72
CA LEU A 302 -14.88 -12.54 10.79
C LEU A 302 -16.30 -12.69 11.34
N LYS A 303 -16.45 -12.87 12.66
CA LYS A 303 -17.76 -12.84 13.33
C LYS A 303 -18.42 -11.47 13.17
N ALA A 304 -17.73 -10.37 13.50
CA ALA A 304 -18.29 -9.03 13.35
C ALA A 304 -18.68 -8.70 11.89
N ARG A 305 -17.90 -9.20 10.92
CA ARG A 305 -18.21 -9.10 9.49
C ARG A 305 -19.48 -9.87 9.13
N HIS A 306 -19.62 -11.11 9.63
CA HIS A 306 -20.80 -11.93 9.42
C HIS A 306 -22.05 -11.26 10.01
N ASP A 307 -21.98 -10.86 11.29
CA ASP A 307 -23.08 -10.19 12.01
C ASP A 307 -23.53 -8.92 11.26
N PHE A 308 -22.59 -8.17 10.66
CA PHE A 308 -22.90 -6.99 9.86
C PHE A 308 -23.62 -7.29 8.54
N LEU A 309 -23.27 -8.38 7.85
CA LEU A 309 -23.99 -8.80 6.63
C LEU A 309 -25.41 -9.27 6.95
N VAL A 310 -25.57 -10.05 8.03
CA VAL A 310 -26.87 -10.47 8.54
C VAL A 310 -27.74 -9.25 8.87
N TYR A 311 -27.17 -8.26 9.55
CA TYR A 311 -27.85 -6.99 9.84
C TYR A 311 -28.37 -6.28 8.58
N LEU A 312 -27.57 -6.26 7.50
CA LEU A 312 -27.95 -5.63 6.24
C LEU A 312 -28.93 -6.47 5.39
N GLY A 313 -29.29 -7.68 5.84
CA GLY A 313 -30.10 -8.61 5.06
C GLY A 313 -29.39 -9.12 3.80
N ILE A 314 -28.06 -9.12 3.78
CA ILE A 314 -27.25 -9.59 2.65
C ILE A 314 -26.86 -11.04 2.89
N ASP A 315 -27.10 -11.91 1.91
CA ASP A 315 -26.65 -13.29 1.97
C ASP A 315 -25.12 -13.36 2.08
N THR A 316 -24.66 -13.89 3.21
CA THR A 316 -23.24 -14.04 3.55
C THR A 316 -22.48 -14.92 2.55
N SER A 317 -23.16 -15.82 1.84
CA SER A 317 -22.56 -16.69 0.82
C SER A 317 -22.14 -15.92 -0.43
N THR A 318 -22.86 -14.84 -0.76
CA THR A 318 -22.63 -14.03 -1.96
C THR A 318 -21.48 -13.02 -1.78
N SER A 319 -21.24 -12.58 -0.54
CA SER A 319 -20.19 -11.61 -0.25
C SER A 319 -18.86 -12.31 0.02
N THR A 320 -18.01 -12.41 -1.01
CA THR A 320 -16.69 -13.06 -0.95
C THR A 320 -15.55 -12.14 -0.51
N SER A 321 -15.82 -10.85 -0.29
CA SER A 321 -14.81 -9.85 0.06
C SER A 321 -14.39 -9.95 1.53
N PHE A 322 -13.09 -9.99 1.80
CA PHE A 322 -12.58 -10.03 3.17
C PHE A 322 -12.88 -8.75 3.95
N MET A 323 -12.69 -7.58 3.34
CA MET A 323 -13.07 -6.27 3.90
C MET A 323 -14.32 -5.72 3.22
N LEU A 324 -15.23 -5.14 3.99
CA LEU A 324 -16.50 -4.59 3.50
C LEU A 324 -16.56 -3.06 3.66
N SER A 325 -17.30 -2.42 2.76
CA SER A 325 -17.76 -1.04 2.89
C SER A 325 -18.98 -0.95 3.81
N HIS A 326 -19.47 0.27 4.03
CA HIS A 326 -20.59 0.56 4.93
C HIS A 326 -21.95 0.04 4.43
N ASP A 327 -22.01 -0.42 3.18
CA ASP A 327 -23.16 -1.01 2.49
C ASP A 327 -22.98 -2.53 2.26
N GLY A 328 -21.99 -3.16 2.91
CA GLY A 328 -21.76 -4.60 2.83
C GLY A 328 -21.09 -5.10 1.54
N LYS A 329 -20.70 -4.18 0.64
CA LYS A 329 -19.99 -4.48 -0.60
C LYS A 329 -18.47 -4.50 -0.42
N HIS A 330 -17.75 -4.84 -1.49
CA HIS A 330 -16.30 -4.72 -1.54
C HIS A 330 -15.86 -3.27 -1.30
N ILE A 331 -15.01 -3.04 -0.31
CA ILE A 331 -14.41 -1.71 -0.10
C ILE A 331 -13.26 -1.51 -1.10
N GLU A 332 -13.13 -0.32 -1.67
CA GLU A 332 -11.95 0.01 -2.49
C GLU A 332 -10.71 0.28 -1.61
N THR A 333 -9.52 -0.09 -2.08
CA THR A 333 -8.27 0.23 -1.38
C THR A 333 -8.12 1.73 -1.09
N ARG A 334 -8.53 2.60 -2.02
CA ARG A 334 -8.50 4.06 -1.84
C ARG A 334 -9.41 4.49 -0.67
N SER A 335 -10.57 3.87 -0.54
CA SER A 335 -11.51 4.13 0.56
C SER A 335 -10.96 3.66 1.90
N LEU A 336 -10.29 2.50 1.93
CA LEU A 336 -9.58 2.00 3.11
C LEU A 336 -8.44 2.95 3.54
N ALA A 337 -7.63 3.40 2.59
CA ALA A 337 -6.55 4.35 2.85
C ALA A 337 -7.08 5.72 3.35
N ARG A 338 -8.23 6.16 2.84
CA ARG A 338 -8.91 7.39 3.30
C ARG A 338 -9.43 7.24 4.73
N ASP A 339 -10.01 6.09 5.07
CA ASP A 339 -10.44 5.80 6.44
C ASP A 339 -9.25 5.82 7.41
N PHE A 340 -8.14 5.16 7.04
CA PHE A 340 -6.91 5.20 7.83
C PHE A 340 -6.35 6.63 7.99
N LYS A 341 -6.36 7.44 6.93
CA LYS A 341 -5.94 8.84 7.00
C LYS A 341 -6.81 9.65 7.96
N ARG A 342 -8.12 9.43 7.98
CA ARG A 342 -9.03 10.06 8.97
C ARG A 342 -8.65 9.67 10.38
N LEU A 343 -8.36 8.39 10.64
CA LEU A 343 -7.88 7.95 11.95
C LEU A 343 -6.60 8.67 12.36
N CYS A 344 -5.63 8.82 11.46
CA CYS A 344 -4.39 9.56 11.75
C CYS A 344 -4.69 11.00 12.16
N VAL A 345 -5.56 11.70 11.42
CA VAL A 345 -5.97 13.08 11.77
C VAL A 345 -6.64 13.13 13.13
N LEU A 346 -7.57 12.21 13.41
CA LEU A 346 -8.27 12.14 14.69
C LEU A 346 -7.36 11.77 15.86
N SER A 347 -6.25 11.09 15.59
CA SER A 347 -5.24 10.71 16.58
C SER A 347 -4.24 11.83 16.88
N GLY A 348 -4.44 13.05 16.35
CA GLY A 348 -3.49 14.15 16.45
C GLY A 348 -2.23 13.97 15.59
N LEU A 349 -2.25 13.04 14.63
CA LEU A 349 -1.13 12.74 13.72
C LEU A 349 -1.32 13.39 12.35
N ALA A 350 -2.14 14.45 12.28
CA ALA A 350 -2.36 15.21 11.04
C ALA A 350 -1.06 15.83 10.53
N ASP A 351 -0.14 16.16 11.46
CA ASP A 351 1.07 16.94 11.18
C ASP A 351 2.36 16.16 10.95
N VAL A 352 2.24 14.83 10.93
CA VAL A 352 3.35 13.92 10.71
C VAL A 352 3.05 12.95 9.58
N GLN A 353 4.10 12.44 8.94
CA GLN A 353 3.95 11.45 7.90
C GLN A 353 3.53 10.11 8.52
N VAL A 354 2.25 9.75 8.35
CA VAL A 354 1.69 8.47 8.81
C VAL A 354 0.84 7.86 7.70
N CYS A 355 1.18 6.65 7.26
CA CYS A 355 0.41 5.93 6.25
C CYS A 355 0.57 4.42 6.38
N LEU A 356 -0.36 3.66 5.78
CA LEU A 356 -0.34 2.19 5.83
C LEU A 356 0.98 1.58 5.34
N SER A 357 1.66 2.21 4.38
CA SER A 357 2.94 1.69 3.86
C SER A 357 4.08 1.68 4.89
N MET A 358 3.98 2.47 5.97
CA MET A 358 4.97 2.47 7.06
C MET A 358 4.86 1.22 7.94
N PHE A 359 3.70 0.56 8.02
CA PHE A 359 3.59 -0.75 8.67
C PHE A 359 4.41 -1.81 7.95
N ARG A 360 4.39 -1.80 6.61
CA ARG A 360 5.24 -2.69 5.81
C ARG A 360 6.72 -2.44 6.10
N HIS A 361 7.13 -1.18 6.19
CA HIS A 361 8.50 -0.84 6.55
C HIS A 361 8.86 -1.40 7.94
N ARG A 362 8.04 -1.08 8.96
CA ARG A 362 8.20 -1.59 10.33
C ARG A 362 8.30 -3.12 10.39
N PHE A 363 7.40 -3.81 9.69
CA PHE A 363 7.38 -5.27 9.67
C PHE A 363 8.69 -5.83 9.09
N ILE A 364 9.12 -5.33 7.94
CA ILE A 364 10.35 -5.80 7.28
C ILE A 364 11.57 -5.58 8.16
N THR A 365 11.76 -4.37 8.71
CA THR A 365 12.93 -4.06 9.55
C THR A 365 12.90 -4.86 10.85
N THR A 366 11.72 -5.07 11.45
CA THR A 366 11.56 -5.92 12.64
C THR A 366 11.89 -7.39 12.35
N GLN A 367 11.46 -7.92 11.20
CA GLN A 367 11.74 -9.30 10.83
C GLN A 367 13.22 -9.50 10.48
N ILE A 368 13.83 -8.56 9.77
CA ILE A 368 15.28 -8.57 9.53
C ILE A 368 16.03 -8.56 10.87
N ALA A 369 15.64 -7.69 11.81
CA ALA A 369 16.26 -7.62 13.12
C ALA A 369 16.13 -8.93 13.91
N TYR A 370 14.98 -9.59 13.82
CA TYR A 370 14.76 -10.92 14.40
C TYR A 370 15.71 -11.95 13.80
N GLU A 371 15.80 -12.04 12.47
CA GLU A 371 16.69 -13.00 11.79
C GLU A 371 18.16 -12.71 12.09
N ILE A 372 18.59 -11.44 12.12
CA ILE A 372 19.94 -11.06 12.56
C ILE A 372 20.21 -11.57 13.99
N SER A 373 19.24 -11.38 14.90
CA SER A 373 19.36 -11.87 16.28
C SER A 373 19.39 -13.39 16.38
N VAL A 374 18.87 -14.11 15.38
CA VAL A 374 18.99 -15.58 15.30
C VAL A 374 20.38 -15.97 14.81
N GLU A 375 20.91 -15.31 13.79
CA GLU A 375 22.26 -15.60 13.25
C GLU A 375 23.36 -15.25 14.28
N LEU A 376 23.23 -14.13 15.01
CA LEU A 376 24.17 -13.77 16.08
C LEU A 376 24.18 -14.77 17.24
N ARG A 377 23.05 -15.45 17.50
CA ARG A 377 22.96 -16.53 18.51
C ARG A 377 23.58 -17.85 18.05
N ARG A 378 23.96 -17.97 16.78
CA ARG A 378 24.65 -19.13 16.20
C ARG A 378 26.17 -18.87 16.09
N ASP A 379 26.69 -18.00 16.95
CA ASP A 379 28.10 -17.58 17.00
C ASP A 379 28.64 -16.98 15.68
N LEU A 380 27.76 -16.44 14.84
CA LEU A 380 28.19 -15.67 13.68
C LEU A 380 28.75 -14.32 14.15
N ALA A 381 29.99 -14.01 13.77
CA ALA A 381 30.59 -12.72 14.10
C ALA A 381 29.82 -11.57 13.42
N GLN A 382 29.64 -10.46 14.13
CA GLN A 382 28.91 -9.29 13.65
C GLN A 382 29.43 -8.75 12.31
N LYS A 383 30.74 -8.83 12.07
CA LYS A 383 31.37 -8.43 10.80
C LYS A 383 30.88 -9.24 9.59
N ASP A 384 30.54 -10.52 9.82
CA ASP A 384 30.17 -11.43 8.73
C ASP A 384 28.71 -11.23 8.28
N LEU A 385 27.90 -10.51 9.05
CA LEU A 385 26.55 -10.10 8.65
C LEU A 385 26.54 -9.19 7.41
N TRP A 386 27.66 -8.54 7.10
CA TRP A 386 27.79 -7.65 5.93
C TRP A 386 28.18 -8.39 4.65
N GLN A 387 28.47 -9.69 4.73
CA GLN A 387 28.70 -10.49 3.53
C GLN A 387 27.39 -10.67 2.74
N GLU A 388 27.41 -10.45 1.42
CA GLU A 388 26.20 -10.52 0.59
C GLU A 388 25.49 -11.89 0.72
N ALA A 389 26.24 -12.98 0.84
CA ALA A 389 25.69 -14.32 1.02
C ALA A 389 24.84 -14.44 2.30
N VAL A 390 25.31 -13.84 3.40
CA VAL A 390 24.59 -13.83 4.69
C VAL A 390 23.37 -12.92 4.62
N GLN A 391 23.52 -11.71 4.07
CA GLN A 391 22.40 -10.79 3.86
C GLN A 391 21.32 -11.44 3.00
N ARG A 392 21.69 -12.05 1.88
CA ARG A 392 20.76 -12.77 1.00
C ARG A 392 20.04 -13.90 1.73
N ARG A 393 20.74 -14.70 2.54
CA ARG A 393 20.13 -15.78 3.35
C ARG A 393 19.07 -15.24 4.32
N ILE A 394 19.38 -14.16 5.04
CA ILE A 394 18.41 -13.47 5.93
C ILE A 394 17.22 -12.96 5.12
N LEU A 395 17.49 -12.21 4.04
CA LEU A 395 16.46 -11.57 3.23
C LEU A 395 15.56 -12.57 2.51
N VAL A 396 16.03 -13.78 2.19
CA VAL A 396 15.19 -14.85 1.61
C VAL A 396 14.05 -15.22 2.55
N LYS A 397 14.29 -15.33 3.86
CA LYS A 397 13.25 -15.66 4.85
C LYS A 397 12.20 -14.55 4.92
N VAL A 398 12.64 -13.29 4.94
CA VAL A 398 11.74 -12.11 4.96
C VAL A 398 10.98 -11.95 3.64
N ALA A 399 11.62 -12.26 2.51
CA ALA A 399 11.00 -12.21 1.19
C ALA A 399 9.83 -13.18 1.05
N LYS A 400 9.93 -14.39 1.62
CA LYS A 400 8.83 -15.37 1.66
C LYS A 400 7.60 -14.81 2.37
N LEU A 401 7.78 -14.21 3.55
CA LEU A 401 6.69 -13.62 4.34
C LEU A 401 6.04 -12.40 3.65
N THR A 402 6.83 -11.62 2.92
CA THR A 402 6.41 -10.33 2.35
C THR A 402 6.05 -10.38 0.86
N GLY A 403 6.22 -11.53 0.21
CA GLY A 403 5.95 -11.74 -1.21
C GLY A 403 6.90 -10.98 -2.14
N HIS A 404 8.17 -10.84 -1.77
CA HIS A 404 9.18 -10.30 -2.69
C HIS A 404 9.75 -11.40 -3.57
N ARG A 405 9.80 -11.15 -4.90
CA ARG A 405 10.42 -12.07 -5.87
C ARG A 405 11.94 -12.11 -5.74
N ASP A 406 12.55 -10.96 -5.55
CA ASP A 406 14.00 -10.80 -5.39
C ASP A 406 14.29 -10.41 -3.93
N PRO A 407 14.93 -11.29 -3.15
CA PRO A 407 15.32 -10.99 -1.77
C PRO A 407 16.16 -9.72 -1.65
N MET A 408 17.04 -9.44 -2.60
CA MET A 408 17.90 -8.25 -2.55
C MET A 408 17.14 -6.95 -2.78
N SER A 409 15.88 -7.00 -3.21
CA SER A 409 15.01 -5.82 -3.19
C SER A 409 14.67 -5.33 -1.78
N LEU A 410 15.02 -6.09 -0.74
CA LEU A 410 14.87 -5.72 0.67
C LEU A 410 16.15 -5.12 1.29
N ILE A 411 17.27 -5.07 0.55
CA ILE A 411 18.58 -4.71 1.12
C ILE A 411 18.60 -3.31 1.76
N HIS A 412 17.82 -2.37 1.23
CA HIS A 412 17.74 -1.01 1.78
C HIS A 412 17.04 -0.91 3.14
N TYR A 413 16.49 -2.02 3.66
CA TYR A 413 15.97 -2.13 5.02
C TYR A 413 16.98 -2.75 5.99
N PHE A 414 18.10 -3.26 5.49
CA PHE A 414 19.04 -4.06 6.28
C PHE A 414 19.71 -3.24 7.37
N ASP A 415 20.22 -2.06 7.04
CA ASP A 415 20.91 -1.16 7.98
C ASP A 415 20.03 -0.82 9.19
N GLU A 416 18.75 -0.51 8.95
CA GLU A 416 17.79 -0.21 10.01
C GLU A 416 17.41 -1.46 10.82
N GLY A 417 17.24 -2.61 10.18
CA GLY A 417 17.03 -3.89 10.86
C GLY A 417 18.22 -4.27 11.74
N PHE A 418 19.44 -4.03 11.26
CA PHE A 418 20.68 -4.24 12.01
C PHE A 418 20.74 -3.33 13.25
N ALA A 419 20.48 -2.03 13.09
CA ALA A 419 20.43 -1.09 14.20
C ALA A 419 19.43 -1.52 15.28
N ILE A 420 18.23 -1.98 14.88
CA ILE A 420 17.23 -2.52 15.81
C ILE A 420 17.73 -3.78 16.53
N ALA A 421 18.41 -4.70 15.82
CA ALA A 421 18.92 -5.92 16.43
C ALA A 421 19.98 -5.63 17.50
N ILE A 422 20.93 -4.74 17.20
CA ILE A 422 21.98 -4.34 18.15
C ILE A 422 21.37 -3.62 19.36
N ALA A 423 20.45 -2.68 19.15
CA ALA A 423 19.76 -1.99 20.25
C ALA A 423 18.98 -2.94 21.16
N LYS A 424 18.38 -4.01 20.62
CA LYS A 424 17.72 -5.04 21.42
C LYS A 424 18.70 -5.94 22.17
N ALA A 425 19.86 -6.25 21.58
CA ALA A 425 20.89 -7.02 22.24
C ALA A 425 21.46 -6.26 23.46
N THR A 426 21.68 -4.95 23.32
CA THR A 426 22.14 -4.10 24.43
C THR A 426 21.05 -3.84 25.48
N ALA A 427 19.77 -3.79 25.09
CA ALA A 427 18.65 -3.62 26.02
C ALA A 427 18.28 -4.89 26.81
N LYS A 428 18.76 -6.08 26.41
CA LYS A 428 18.62 -7.33 27.18
C LYS A 428 19.59 -7.39 28.37
N SER A 429 19.53 -6.39 29.25
CA SER A 429 19.91 -6.58 30.65
C SER A 429 18.84 -7.48 31.34
N PRO A 430 19.14 -8.14 32.48
CA PRO A 430 18.34 -9.19 33.12
C PRO A 430 16.84 -8.91 33.38
N ASN A 431 16.34 -7.70 33.15
CA ASN A 431 14.95 -7.30 33.43
C ASN A 431 13.86 -8.04 32.62
N GLN A 432 14.10 -8.45 31.38
CA GLN A 432 13.04 -9.10 30.56
C GLN A 432 12.71 -10.53 31.00
N LYS A 433 13.73 -11.33 31.39
CA LYS A 433 13.53 -12.67 31.96
C LYS A 433 12.72 -12.56 33.25
N ASN A 434 13.10 -11.64 34.13
CA ASN A 434 12.43 -11.40 35.41
C ASN A 434 10.98 -10.91 35.23
N THR A 435 10.72 -10.04 34.24
CA THR A 435 9.36 -9.54 33.97
C THR A 435 8.44 -10.65 33.44
N LEU A 436 8.94 -11.49 32.52
CA LEU A 436 8.18 -12.63 31.99
C LEU A 436 7.95 -13.70 33.07
N MET A 437 8.93 -13.92 33.96
CA MET A 437 8.76 -14.78 35.12
C MET A 437 7.68 -14.26 36.06
N GLN A 438 7.69 -12.95 36.38
CA GLN A 438 6.65 -12.33 37.21
C GLN A 438 5.25 -12.39 36.59
N GLN A 439 5.14 -12.27 35.26
CA GLN A 439 3.87 -12.43 34.54
C GLN A 439 3.37 -13.88 34.53
N LEU A 440 4.28 -14.84 34.41
CA LEU A 440 3.92 -16.26 34.51
C LEU A 440 3.49 -16.60 35.95
N GLU A 441 4.18 -16.07 36.96
CA GLU A 441 3.82 -16.20 38.37
C GLU A 441 2.42 -15.65 38.66
N SER A 442 2.10 -14.44 38.17
CA SER A 442 0.79 -13.84 38.37
C SER A 442 -0.31 -14.61 37.64
N THR A 443 -0.02 -15.16 36.46
CA THR A 443 -0.97 -15.98 35.70
C THR A 443 -1.25 -17.30 36.41
N VAL A 444 -0.21 -17.99 36.89
CA VAL A 444 -0.34 -19.21 37.70
C VAL A 444 -1.12 -18.94 38.97
N HIS A 445 -0.81 -17.83 39.66
CA HIS A 445 -1.53 -17.42 40.87
C HIS A 445 -3.01 -17.12 40.59
N THR A 446 -3.32 -16.45 39.48
CA THR A 446 -4.72 -16.15 39.11
C THR A 446 -5.49 -17.43 38.77
N LEU A 447 -4.85 -18.37 38.06
CA LEU A 447 -5.46 -19.65 37.71
C LEU A 447 -5.65 -20.56 38.95
N SER A 448 -4.73 -20.53 39.92
CA SER A 448 -4.85 -21.32 41.15
C SER A 448 -5.96 -20.83 42.09
N GLN A 449 -6.41 -19.58 41.94
CA GLN A 449 -7.56 -19.02 42.67
C GLN A 449 -8.90 -19.24 41.95
N ASN A 450 -8.93 -19.90 40.78
CA ASN A 450 -10.16 -20.14 40.04
C ASN A 450 -11.03 -21.22 40.73
N PRO A 451 -12.30 -20.93 41.11
CA PRO A 451 -13.18 -21.90 41.76
C PRO A 451 -13.41 -23.18 40.95
N GLU A 452 -13.28 -23.13 39.62
CA GLU A 452 -13.45 -24.28 38.73
C GLU A 452 -12.34 -25.33 38.89
N LEU A 453 -11.23 -24.99 39.53
CA LEU A 453 -10.06 -25.85 39.71
C LEU A 453 -10.37 -27.09 40.56
N TYR A 454 -11.35 -26.99 41.47
CA TYR A 454 -11.85 -28.11 42.29
C TYR A 454 -12.82 -29.04 41.55
N THR A 455 -13.29 -28.62 40.37
CA THR A 455 -14.31 -29.33 39.59
C THR A 455 -13.81 -29.78 38.22
N ASN A 456 -12.67 -29.27 37.75
CA ASN A 456 -12.11 -29.57 36.43
C ASN A 456 -10.68 -30.15 36.55
N PRO A 457 -10.53 -31.48 36.48
CA PRO A 457 -9.24 -32.17 36.62
C PRO A 457 -8.20 -31.77 35.55
N ASN A 458 -8.65 -31.39 34.35
CA ASN A 458 -7.74 -30.95 33.28
C ASN A 458 -7.14 -29.58 33.58
N LEU A 459 -7.94 -28.66 34.15
CA LEU A 459 -7.45 -27.34 34.57
C LEU A 459 -6.44 -27.47 35.71
N ALA A 460 -6.72 -28.32 36.71
CA ALA A 460 -5.80 -28.59 37.81
C ALA A 460 -4.46 -29.18 37.32
N LYS A 461 -4.49 -30.09 36.34
CA LYS A 461 -3.30 -30.65 35.71
C LYS A 461 -2.48 -29.59 34.96
N THR A 462 -3.15 -28.71 34.19
CA THR A 462 -2.47 -27.61 33.47
C THR A 462 -1.81 -26.62 34.43
N VAL A 463 -2.45 -26.29 35.55
CA VAL A 463 -1.84 -25.40 36.57
C VAL A 463 -0.61 -26.04 37.21
N ALA A 464 -0.68 -27.32 37.57
CA ALA A 464 0.48 -28.06 38.11
C ALA A 464 1.65 -28.15 37.11
N GLU A 465 1.37 -28.34 35.82
CA GLU A 465 2.39 -28.33 34.76
C GLU A 465 3.06 -26.96 34.62
N LEU A 466 2.28 -25.87 34.71
CA LEU A 466 2.81 -24.50 34.66
C LEU A 466 3.66 -24.17 35.89
N GLU A 467 3.27 -24.61 37.10
CA GLU A 467 4.07 -24.46 38.33
C GLU A 467 5.41 -25.19 38.24
N GLN A 468 5.42 -26.41 37.68
CA GLN A 468 6.64 -27.18 37.44
C GLN A 468 7.57 -26.52 36.42
N ILE A 469 7.01 -25.93 35.36
CA ILE A 469 7.79 -25.13 34.39
C ILE A 469 8.40 -23.90 35.07
N LEU A 470 7.63 -23.24 35.94
CA LEU A 470 8.07 -22.04 36.67
C LEU A 470 9.22 -22.35 37.65
N LEU A 471 9.16 -23.48 38.35
CA LEU A 471 10.23 -23.97 39.22
C LEU A 471 11.52 -24.26 38.44
N LYS A 472 11.41 -24.91 37.27
CA LYS A 472 12.58 -25.18 36.40
C LYS A 472 13.21 -23.90 35.86
N LEU A 473 12.39 -22.89 35.53
CA LEU A 473 12.85 -21.59 35.05
C LEU A 473 13.51 -20.73 36.13
N LYS A 474 13.18 -20.94 37.42
CA LYS A 474 13.86 -20.30 38.57
C LYS A 474 15.22 -20.93 38.89
N ALA A 475 15.40 -22.20 38.58
CA ALA A 475 16.63 -22.95 38.83
C ALA A 475 17.71 -22.78 37.74
N THR A 476 17.40 -22.04 36.67
CA THR A 476 18.28 -21.68 35.54
C THR A 476 18.42 -20.17 35.44
#